data_AF-A0A957C1T6-F1
#
_entry.id   AF-A0A957C1T6-F1
#
_cell.length_a   1.000
_cell.length_b   1.000
_cell.length_c   1.000
_cell.angle_alpha   90.00
_cell.angle_beta   90.00
_cell.angle_gamma   90.00
#
_symmetry.space_group_name_H-M   'P 1'
#
loop_
_entity.id
_entity.type
_entity.pdbx_description
1 polymer ?
#
loop_
_entity_poly.entity_id
_entity_poly.type
_entity_poly.pdbx_seq_one_letter_code
_entity_poly.pdbx_strand_id
1 'polypeptide(L)'
;MTAMTATLAAEDVLIIGAGPAGITSAYYLAQAGIPYKVIDRAEVVGSTWANLYPSLQLNTSRYFSHLPDTPFPRSYGMYATGKQYYAHLAQFVQDHRFNIELGVEVTRVVPEGNLWRVEMNTGTFYYKAVITATGIYGCPVMPDIP
;
A
#
# COMPACT_ATOMS: atom_id res chain seq x y z
N MET A 1 -3.82 -17.15 -28.55
CA MET A 1 -3.72 -16.26 -27.38
C MET A 1 -3.70 -14.84 -27.89
N THR A 2 -4.80 -14.11 -27.74
CA THR A 2 -4.91 -12.72 -28.16
C THR A 2 -3.98 -11.88 -27.28
N ALA A 3 -3.03 -11.18 -27.89
CA ALA A 3 -2.18 -10.26 -27.15
C ALA A 3 -3.07 -9.17 -26.55
N MET A 4 -3.17 -9.11 -25.21
CA MET A 4 -3.76 -7.95 -24.54
C MET A 4 -2.87 -6.75 -24.89
N THR A 5 -3.41 -5.80 -25.65
CA THR A 5 -2.73 -4.58 -26.00
C THR A 5 -2.43 -3.78 -24.74
N ALA A 6 -1.15 -3.68 -24.40
CA ALA A 6 -0.70 -2.93 -23.25
C ALA A 6 -0.95 -1.42 -23.48
N THR A 7 -1.50 -0.74 -22.47
CA THR A 7 -1.98 0.65 -22.58
C THR A 7 -1.13 1.57 -21.69
N LEU A 8 -0.84 2.80 -22.15
CA LEU A 8 -0.18 3.79 -21.29
C LEU A 8 -1.16 4.22 -20.18
N ALA A 9 -0.70 4.18 -18.92
CA ALA A 9 -1.53 4.60 -17.80
C ALA A 9 -1.78 6.13 -17.82
N ALA A 10 -2.90 6.55 -17.24
CA ALA A 10 -3.21 7.97 -17.06
C ALA A 10 -2.31 8.61 -15.98
N GLU A 11 -1.91 7.83 -14.99
CA GLU A 11 -1.03 8.22 -13.90
C GLU A 11 0.44 7.89 -14.20
N ASP A 12 1.35 8.75 -13.71
CA ASP A 12 2.78 8.60 -13.94
C ASP A 12 3.40 7.53 -13.03
N VAL A 13 2.90 7.41 -11.80
CA VAL A 13 3.44 6.54 -10.76
C VAL A 13 2.42 5.49 -10.31
N LEU A 14 2.80 4.21 -10.37
CA LEU A 14 2.04 3.14 -9.73
C LEU A 14 2.61 2.82 -8.36
N ILE A 15 1.77 2.79 -7.33
CA ILE A 15 2.10 2.26 -6.00
C ILE A 15 1.44 0.89 -5.84
N ILE A 16 2.25 -0.13 -5.59
CA ILE A 16 1.77 -1.51 -5.39
C ILE A 16 1.74 -1.81 -3.89
N GLY A 17 0.53 -1.81 -3.31
CA GLY A 17 0.23 -2.06 -1.91
C GLY A 17 -0.42 -0.85 -1.23
N ALA A 18 -1.60 -1.04 -0.64
CA ALA A 18 -2.34 -0.06 0.15
C ALA A 18 -2.10 -0.24 1.67
N GLY A 19 -0.92 -0.71 2.05
CA GLY A 19 -0.43 -0.70 3.43
C GLY A 19 0.17 0.67 3.83
N PRO A 20 0.70 0.80 5.06
CA PRO A 20 1.26 2.07 5.54
C PRO A 20 2.31 2.70 4.63
N ALA A 21 3.19 1.88 4.05
CA ALA A 21 4.24 2.36 3.14
C ALA A 21 3.64 2.95 1.86
N GLY A 22 2.65 2.30 1.26
CA GLY A 22 2.01 2.77 0.04
C GLY A 22 1.14 4.00 0.28
N ILE A 23 0.38 4.01 1.38
CA ILE A 23 -0.43 5.18 1.78
C ILE A 23 0.44 6.39 2.09
N THR A 24 1.57 6.21 2.78
CA THR A 24 2.53 7.29 3.03
C THR A 24 3.18 7.79 1.73
N SER A 25 3.46 6.88 0.78
CA SER A 25 3.98 7.26 -0.54
C SER A 25 2.95 8.09 -1.32
N ALA A 26 1.68 7.67 -1.32
CA ALA A 26 0.58 8.40 -1.93
C ALA A 26 0.42 9.81 -1.35
N TYR A 27 0.53 9.94 -0.02
CA TYR A 27 0.50 11.23 0.65
C TYR A 27 1.56 12.20 0.10
N TYR A 28 2.82 11.79 0.04
CA TYR A 28 3.88 12.68 -0.44
C TYR A 28 3.82 12.93 -1.95
N LEU A 29 3.37 11.98 -2.77
CA LEU A 29 3.12 12.21 -4.19
C LEU A 29 2.00 13.23 -4.41
N ALA A 30 0.94 13.15 -3.60
CA ALA A 30 -0.15 14.14 -3.63
C ALA A 30 0.35 15.53 -3.26
N GLN A 31 1.16 15.67 -2.21
CA GLN A 31 1.78 16.93 -1.82
C GLN A 31 2.70 17.51 -2.92
N ALA A 32 3.38 16.64 -3.67
CA ALA A 32 4.24 17.03 -4.78
C ALA A 32 3.49 17.31 -6.09
N GLY A 33 2.16 17.09 -6.15
CA GLY A 33 1.37 17.23 -7.37
C GLY A 33 1.69 16.21 -8.47
N ILE A 34 2.29 15.07 -8.10
CA ILE A 34 2.65 14.01 -9.06
C ILE A 34 1.45 13.07 -9.22
N PRO A 35 0.95 12.80 -10.44
CA PRO A 35 -0.15 11.86 -10.65
C PRO A 35 0.24 10.42 -10.27
N TYR A 36 -0.57 9.78 -9.43
CA TYR A 36 -0.32 8.42 -8.97
C TYR A 36 -1.61 7.60 -8.85
N LYS A 37 -1.43 6.28 -8.86
CA LYS A 37 -2.46 5.31 -8.54
C LYS A 37 -1.93 4.30 -7.52
N VAL A 38 -2.70 4.04 -6.47
CA VAL A 38 -2.43 2.98 -5.50
C VAL A 38 -3.28 1.77 -5.84
N ILE A 39 -2.67 0.59 -5.87
CA ILE A 39 -3.40 -0.67 -6.04
C ILE A 39 -3.07 -1.65 -4.93
N ASP A 40 -4.02 -2.49 -4.55
CA ASP A 40 -3.79 -3.62 -3.64
C ASP A 40 -4.63 -4.82 -4.06
N ARG A 41 -4.08 -6.02 -3.88
CA ARG A 41 -4.79 -7.28 -4.16
C ARG A 41 -5.89 -7.58 -3.13
N ALA A 42 -5.80 -6.99 -1.94
CA ALA A 42 -6.79 -7.15 -0.89
C ALA A 42 -7.99 -6.23 -1.12
N GLU A 43 -9.14 -6.63 -0.60
CA GLU A 43 -10.39 -5.87 -0.65
C GLU A 43 -10.46 -4.72 0.36
N VAL A 44 -9.42 -4.56 1.20
CA VAL A 44 -9.34 -3.51 2.22
C VAL A 44 -7.94 -2.92 2.28
N VAL A 45 -7.88 -1.60 2.49
CA VAL A 45 -6.64 -0.88 2.82
C VAL A 45 -6.03 -1.46 4.09
N GLY A 46 -4.70 -1.55 4.15
CA GLY A 46 -4.01 -2.01 5.36
C GLY A 46 -4.36 -3.44 5.76
N SER A 47 -4.66 -4.31 4.80
CA SER A 47 -5.15 -5.69 5.02
C SER A 47 -4.34 -6.49 6.03
N THR A 48 -3.01 -6.37 6.05
CA THR A 48 -2.18 -7.00 7.10
C THR A 48 -2.60 -6.52 8.48
N TRP A 49 -2.68 -5.21 8.71
CA TRP A 49 -3.04 -4.63 10.01
C TRP A 49 -4.48 -4.93 10.43
N ALA A 50 -5.39 -5.11 9.46
CA ALA A 50 -6.76 -5.55 9.73
C ALA A 50 -6.83 -6.99 10.27
N ASN A 51 -5.84 -7.83 9.94
CA ASN A 51 -5.85 -9.28 10.22
C ASN A 51 -4.79 -9.74 11.23
N LEU A 52 -4.00 -8.83 11.80
CA LEU A 52 -3.03 -9.20 12.84
C LEU A 52 -3.73 -9.67 14.12
N TYR A 53 -3.00 -10.45 14.92
CA TYR A 53 -3.51 -11.08 16.12
C TYR A 53 -4.04 -10.03 17.14
N PRO A 54 -5.13 -10.34 17.88
CA PRO A 54 -5.85 -9.34 18.67
C PRO A 54 -5.05 -8.63 19.77
N SER A 55 -4.02 -9.30 20.30
CA SER A 55 -3.17 -8.79 21.39
C SER A 55 -2.01 -7.90 20.91
N LEU A 56 -1.85 -7.69 19.60
CA LEU A 56 -0.77 -6.87 19.07
C LEU A 56 -0.79 -5.46 19.67
N GLN A 57 0.37 -5.02 20.14
CA GLN A 57 0.66 -3.63 20.47
C GLN A 57 1.93 -3.21 19.72
N LEU A 58 2.00 -1.93 19.35
CA LEU A 58 3.19 -1.38 18.74
C LEU A 58 4.35 -1.39 19.75
N ASN A 59 5.54 -1.76 19.27
CA ASN A 59 6.77 -1.71 20.06
C ASN A 59 7.43 -0.31 20.06
N THR A 60 6.97 0.60 19.20
CA THR A 60 7.41 2.00 19.14
C THR A 60 6.30 2.94 19.64
N SER A 61 6.70 4.00 20.34
CA SER A 61 5.75 4.92 20.95
C SER A 61 4.93 5.70 19.92
N ARG A 62 3.80 6.27 20.36
CA ARG A 62 2.92 7.10 19.54
C ARG A 62 3.60 8.31 18.87
N TYR A 63 4.78 8.71 19.34
CA TYR A 63 5.54 9.82 18.75
C TYR A 63 6.31 9.41 17.49
N PHE A 64 6.52 8.11 17.27
CA PHE A 64 7.32 7.61 16.16
C PHE A 64 6.51 6.78 15.15
N SER A 65 5.38 6.21 15.59
CA SER A 65 4.59 5.30 14.75
C SER A 65 3.45 5.98 13.98
N HIS A 66 3.32 7.30 14.07
CA HIS A 66 2.17 8.02 13.51
C HIS A 66 2.31 8.22 11.99
N LEU A 67 1.19 8.44 11.31
CA LEU A 67 1.19 8.80 9.89
C LEU A 67 1.55 10.28 9.70
N PRO A 68 2.01 10.71 8.51
CA PRO A 68 2.42 12.10 8.27
C PRO A 68 1.38 13.11 8.77
N ASP A 69 1.84 14.09 9.54
CA ASP A 69 1.04 15.17 10.12
C ASP A 69 -0.22 14.75 10.89
N THR A 70 -0.32 13.47 11.27
CA THR A 70 -1.51 12.90 11.89
C THR A 70 -1.09 12.16 13.16
N PRO A 71 -0.94 12.85 14.30
CA PRO A 71 -0.56 12.21 15.56
C PRO A 71 -1.66 11.27 16.05
N PHE A 72 -1.27 10.20 16.76
CA PHE A 72 -2.28 9.37 17.43
C PHE A 72 -3.05 10.16 18.51
N PRO A 73 -4.35 9.87 18.70
CA PRO A 73 -5.10 10.34 19.85
C PRO A 73 -4.41 9.98 21.17
N ARG A 74 -4.40 10.91 22.13
CA ARG A 74 -3.83 10.66 23.47
C ARG A 74 -4.50 9.49 24.20
N SER A 75 -5.76 9.22 23.88
CA SER A 75 -6.54 8.09 24.43
C SER A 75 -6.00 6.72 24.03
N TYR A 76 -5.14 6.63 23.00
CA TYR A 76 -4.51 5.36 22.61
C TYR A 76 -3.35 4.96 23.54
N GLY A 77 -2.97 5.82 24.49
CA GLY A 77 -1.85 5.57 25.39
C GLY A 77 -0.49 5.72 24.69
N MET A 78 0.59 5.25 25.34
CA MET A 78 1.95 5.40 24.81
C MET A 78 2.22 4.48 23.61
N TYR A 79 1.63 3.29 23.61
CA TYR A 79 1.79 2.25 22.59
C TYR A 79 0.40 1.86 22.09
N ALA A 80 0.10 2.21 20.84
CA ALA A 80 -1.20 1.88 20.25
C ALA A 80 -1.32 0.36 20.05
N THR A 81 -2.55 -0.17 20.15
CA THR A 81 -2.84 -1.54 19.73
C THR A 81 -2.81 -1.66 18.20
N GLY A 82 -2.67 -2.88 17.68
CA GLY A 82 -2.78 -3.14 16.24
C GLY A 82 -4.12 -2.65 15.66
N LYS A 83 -5.22 -2.84 16.39
CA LYS A 83 -6.56 -2.35 16.00
C LYS A 83 -6.62 -0.83 15.96
N GLN A 84 -6.01 -0.15 16.93
CA GLN A 84 -5.94 1.31 16.97
C GLN A 84 -5.08 1.86 15.82
N TYR A 85 -3.96 1.21 15.52
CA TYR A 85 -3.14 1.57 14.37
C TYR A 85 -3.90 1.43 13.05
N TYR A 86 -4.61 0.30 12.88
CA TYR A 86 -5.47 0.09 11.72
C TYR A 86 -6.56 1.16 11.59
N ALA A 87 -7.26 1.47 12.68
CA ALA A 87 -8.28 2.52 12.68
C ALA A 87 -7.70 3.90 12.31
N HIS A 88 -6.51 4.22 12.81
CA HIS A 88 -5.79 5.44 12.47
C HIS A 88 -5.42 5.50 10.98
N LEU A 89 -4.93 4.40 10.40
CA LEU A 89 -4.65 4.29 8.96
C LEU A 89 -5.91 4.43 8.11
N ALA A 90 -7.00 3.75 8.49
CA ALA A 90 -8.26 3.82 7.77
C ALA A 90 -8.83 5.24 7.76
N GLN A 91 -8.77 5.94 8.91
CA GLN A 91 -9.18 7.35 9.00
C GLN A 91 -8.31 8.24 8.11
N PHE A 92 -6.99 8.06 8.16
CA PHE A 92 -6.06 8.83 7.34
C PHE A 92 -6.35 8.72 5.84
N VAL A 93 -6.71 7.52 5.35
CA VAL A 93 -7.13 7.33 3.96
C VAL A 93 -8.43 8.05 3.63
N GLN A 94 -9.42 8.02 4.53
CA GLN A 94 -10.69 8.73 4.33
C GLN A 94 -10.50 10.25 4.23
N ASP A 95 -9.62 10.81 5.07
CA ASP A 95 -9.38 12.24 5.14
C ASP A 95 -8.69 12.79 3.88
N HIS A 96 -7.87 11.97 3.21
CA HIS A 96 -7.02 12.39 2.09
C HIS A 96 -7.53 11.98 0.70
N ARG A 97 -8.54 11.10 0.61
CA ARG A 97 -9.18 10.68 -0.66
C ARG A 97 -8.19 10.25 -1.75
N PHE A 98 -7.21 9.42 -1.37
CA PHE A 98 -6.21 8.87 -2.30
C PHE A 98 -6.86 8.12 -3.47
N ASN A 99 -6.22 8.14 -4.64
CA ASN A 99 -6.60 7.33 -5.80
C ASN A 99 -6.21 5.86 -5.57
N ILE A 100 -7.11 5.09 -4.94
CA ILE A 100 -6.89 3.69 -4.56
C ILE A 100 -7.86 2.79 -5.32
N GLU A 101 -7.35 1.72 -5.91
CA GLU A 101 -8.13 0.61 -6.46
C GLU A 101 -7.76 -0.70 -5.73
N LEU A 102 -8.76 -1.36 -5.15
CA LEU A 102 -8.61 -2.60 -4.40
C LEU A 102 -9.00 -3.81 -5.27
N GLY A 103 -8.60 -5.01 -4.87
CA GLY A 103 -8.83 -6.24 -5.66
C GLY A 103 -7.96 -6.36 -6.92
N VAL A 104 -6.89 -5.58 -7.03
CA VAL A 104 -5.98 -5.56 -8.18
C VAL A 104 -4.66 -6.24 -7.81
N GLU A 105 -4.39 -7.37 -8.45
CA GLU A 105 -3.17 -8.14 -8.25
C GLU A 105 -2.17 -7.85 -9.37
N VAL A 106 -0.95 -7.44 -8.99
CA VAL A 106 0.18 -7.35 -9.91
C VAL A 106 0.91 -8.68 -9.91
N THR A 107 1.04 -9.30 -11.08
CA THR A 107 1.77 -10.55 -11.27
C THR A 107 3.19 -10.32 -11.76
N ARG A 108 3.44 -9.21 -12.46
CA ARG A 108 4.76 -8.91 -13.03
C ARG A 108 5.01 -7.43 -13.23
N VAL A 109 6.24 -7.01 -12.97
CA VAL A 109 6.77 -5.68 -13.30
C VAL A 109 8.08 -5.87 -14.07
N VAL A 110 8.19 -5.33 -15.27
CA VAL A 110 9.41 -5.39 -16.08
C VAL A 110 9.76 -4.03 -16.67
N PRO A 111 11.05 -3.65 -16.71
CA PRO A 111 11.47 -2.44 -17.43
C PRO A 111 11.33 -2.67 -18.94
N GLU A 112 10.80 -1.68 -19.66
CA GLU A 112 10.64 -1.71 -21.11
C GLU A 112 10.90 -0.31 -21.68
N GLY A 113 12.11 -0.11 -22.21
CA GLY A 113 12.58 1.22 -22.61
C GLY A 113 12.70 2.17 -21.42
N ASN A 114 12.01 3.31 -21.48
CA ASN A 114 11.97 4.32 -20.42
C ASN A 114 10.76 4.18 -19.49
N LEU A 115 10.01 3.08 -19.60
CA LEU A 115 8.79 2.83 -18.84
C LEU A 115 8.87 1.48 -18.13
N TRP A 116 7.92 1.25 -17.24
CA TRP A 116 7.67 -0.02 -16.58
C TRP A 116 6.40 -0.65 -17.14
N ARG A 117 6.51 -1.85 -17.71
CA ARG A 117 5.35 -2.66 -18.06
C ARG A 117 4.90 -3.43 -16.82
N VAL A 118 3.65 -3.24 -16.43
CA VAL A 118 3.04 -3.88 -15.27
C VAL A 118 1.88 -4.75 -15.72
N GLU A 119 1.97 -6.04 -15.42
CA GLU A 119 0.96 -7.05 -15.72
C GLU A 119 0.11 -7.27 -14.47
N MET A 120 -1.21 -7.11 -14.63
CA MET A 120 -2.20 -7.20 -13.55
C MET A 120 -3.37 -8.09 -13.96
N ASN A 121 -4.19 -8.51 -12.99
CA ASN A 121 -5.46 -9.21 -13.28
C ASN A 121 -6.46 -8.37 -14.10
N THR A 122 -6.32 -7.05 -14.08
CA THR A 122 -7.16 -6.10 -14.85
C THR A 122 -6.58 -5.72 -16.22
N GLY A 123 -5.38 -6.19 -16.56
CA GLY A 123 -4.73 -5.93 -17.85
C GLY A 123 -3.24 -5.55 -17.71
N THR A 124 -2.67 -5.04 -18.81
CA THR A 124 -1.27 -4.63 -18.86
C THR A 124 -1.16 -3.14 -19.12
N PHE A 125 -0.39 -2.46 -18.27
CA PHE A 125 -0.25 -1.00 -18.28
C PHE A 125 1.22 -0.57 -18.25
N TYR A 126 1.51 0.61 -18.78
CA TYR A 126 2.83 1.23 -18.69
C TYR A 126 2.83 2.44 -17.75
N TYR A 127 3.82 2.51 -16.86
CA TYR A 127 4.04 3.62 -15.92
C TYR A 127 5.46 4.18 -16.07
N LYS A 128 5.66 5.46 -15.71
CA LYS A 128 7.00 6.07 -15.68
C LYS A 128 7.80 5.60 -14.47
N ALA A 129 7.13 5.36 -13.34
CA ALA A 129 7.74 4.84 -12.14
C ALA A 129 6.81 3.85 -11.41
N VAL A 130 7.40 2.93 -10.66
CA VAL A 130 6.70 1.96 -9.82
C VAL A 130 7.29 1.99 -8.41
N ILE A 131 6.43 2.08 -7.40
CA ILE A 131 6.79 1.98 -5.99
C ILE A 131 6.28 0.65 -5.47
N THR A 132 7.20 -0.22 -5.03
CA THR A 132 6.87 -1.51 -4.42
C THR A 132 6.65 -1.34 -2.92
N ALA A 133 5.38 -1.39 -2.49
CA ALA A 133 4.96 -1.22 -1.11
C ALA A 133 4.18 -2.44 -0.57
N THR A 134 4.53 -3.64 -1.05
CA THR A 134 3.83 -4.91 -0.79
C THR A 134 4.08 -5.52 0.59
N GLY A 135 4.99 -4.93 1.37
CA GLY A 135 5.39 -5.44 2.68
C GLY A 135 6.09 -6.79 2.64
N ILE A 136 6.28 -7.39 3.82
CA ILE A 136 7.00 -8.67 4.00
C ILE A 136 6.11 -9.82 4.50
N TYR A 137 4.87 -9.52 4.91
CA TYR A 137 3.97 -10.49 5.58
C TYR A 137 3.11 -11.29 4.59
N GLY A 138 3.33 -11.15 3.29
CA GLY A 138 2.56 -11.83 2.25
C GLY A 138 2.98 -13.28 1.97
N CYS A 139 4.21 -13.67 2.36
CA CYS A 139 4.77 -14.98 2.08
C CYS A 139 5.48 -15.53 3.33
N PRO A 140 4.83 -16.41 4.13
CA PRO A 140 5.46 -16.98 5.32
C PRO A 140 6.58 -17.94 4.93
N VAL A 141 7.74 -17.81 5.59
CA VAL A 141 8.84 -18.76 5.46
C VAL A 141 8.70 -19.81 6.55
N MET A 142 8.27 -21.01 6.15
CA MET A 142 8.15 -22.14 7.08
C MET A 142 9.46 -22.93 7.10
N PRO A 143 10.04 -23.21 8.29
CA PRO A 143 11.20 -24.07 8.37
C PRO A 143 10.82 -25.51 8.03
N ASP A 144 11.75 -26.24 7.41
CA ASP A 144 11.62 -27.68 7.27
C ASP A 144 12.01 -28.34 8.60
N ILE A 145 11.09 -29.08 9.23
CA ILE A 145 11.30 -29.73 10.52
C ILE A 145 11.40 -31.25 10.27
N PRO A 146 12.51 -31.91 10.64
CA PRO A 146 12.71 -33.36 10.45
C PRO A 146 11.70 -34.26 11.15
#